data_AF-A0A6J6HEC1-F1
#
_entry.id   AF-A0A6J6HEC1-F1
#
_cell.length_a   1.000
_cell.length_b   1.000
_cell.length_c   1.000
_cell.angle_alpha   90.00
_cell.angle_beta   90.00
_cell.angle_gamma   90.00
#
_symmetry.space_group_name_H-M   'P 1'
#
loop_
_entity.id
_entity.type
_entity.pdbx_description
1 polymer ?
#
loop_
_entity_poly.entity_id
_entity_poly.type
_entity_poly.pdbx_seq_one_letter_code
_entity_poly.pdbx_strand_id
1 'polypeptide(L)'
;MWEDLAEVRSMVVSEALRGTGVGHAVLEALLAKAQSVGIKRVFCLTFETQFFGKHGFAEISDVPVDESTFEQMVRSHDDGVAEFLDLARVKQNTLGNTRMLKNL
;
A
#
# COMPACT_ATOMS: atom_id res chain seq x y z
N MET A 1 1.67 -8.35 15.01
CA MET A 1 1.87 -8.70 13.58
C MET A 1 1.09 -7.77 12.63
N TRP A 2 0.55 -6.64 13.09
CA TRP A 2 -0.13 -5.61 12.25
C TRP A 2 0.34 -4.19 12.56
N GLU A 3 1.27 -4.04 13.51
CA GLU A 3 1.58 -2.76 14.15
C GLU A 3 2.40 -1.82 13.25
N ASP A 4 2.87 -2.31 12.11
CA ASP A 4 3.80 -1.59 11.24
C ASP A 4 3.25 -1.32 9.82
N LEU A 5 1.98 -1.64 9.54
CA LEU A 5 1.34 -1.47 8.22
C LEU A 5 0.12 -0.52 8.28
N ALA A 6 0.04 0.42 7.34
CA ALA A 6 -1.11 1.32 7.19
C ALA A 6 -1.63 1.42 5.75
N GLU A 7 -2.90 1.81 5.57
CA GLU A 7 -3.55 2.02 4.27
C GLU A 7 -3.87 3.51 4.05
N VAL A 8 -3.49 4.08 2.91
CA VAL A 8 -4.04 5.38 2.46
C VAL A 8 -5.41 5.15 1.85
N ARG A 9 -6.45 5.80 2.42
CA ARG A 9 -7.85 5.63 2.00
C ARG A 9 -8.53 6.96 1.74
N SER A 10 -9.53 6.93 0.85
CA SER A 10 -10.48 8.04 0.64
C SER A 10 -9.82 9.40 0.37
N MET A 11 -8.65 9.40 -0.27
CA MET A 11 -7.94 10.64 -0.63
C MET A 11 -8.50 11.17 -1.94
N VAL A 12 -9.06 12.38 -1.87
CA VAL A 12 -9.69 13.06 -3.02
C VAL A 12 -9.32 14.54 -2.97
N VAL A 13 -9.05 15.13 -4.13
CA VAL A 13 -8.84 16.58 -4.28
C VAL A 13 -9.92 17.13 -5.20
N SER A 14 -10.50 18.28 -4.81
CA SER A 14 -11.46 19.02 -5.63
C SER A 14 -10.89 19.28 -7.02
N GLU A 15 -11.73 19.18 -8.06
CA GLU A 15 -11.29 19.33 -9.45
C GLU A 15 -10.60 20.66 -9.71
N ALA A 16 -11.12 21.75 -9.11
CA ALA A 16 -10.58 23.09 -9.22
C ALA A 16 -9.16 23.25 -8.63
N LEU A 17 -8.71 22.30 -7.82
CA LEU A 17 -7.41 22.33 -7.15
C LEU A 17 -6.47 21.21 -7.64
N ARG A 18 -6.86 20.40 -8.62
CA ARG A 18 -5.96 19.39 -9.20
C ARG A 18 -4.76 20.06 -9.87
N GLY A 19 -3.59 19.42 -9.78
CA GLY A 19 -2.34 19.96 -10.34
C GLY A 19 -1.69 21.09 -9.52
N THR A 20 -2.30 21.56 -8.43
CA THR A 20 -1.76 22.64 -7.59
C THR A 20 -0.84 22.18 -6.46
N GLY A 21 -0.66 20.87 -6.29
CA GLY A 21 0.16 20.30 -5.20
C GLY A 21 -0.61 19.88 -3.96
N VAL A 22 -1.90 20.19 -3.82
CA VAL A 22 -2.70 19.84 -2.62
C VAL A 22 -2.68 18.34 -2.31
N GLY A 23 -2.83 17.49 -3.32
CA GLY A 23 -2.76 16.03 -3.13
C GLY A 23 -1.42 15.57 -2.57
N HIS A 24 -0.32 16.15 -3.06
CA HIS A 24 1.04 15.85 -2.59
C HIS A 24 1.18 16.23 -1.10
N ALA A 25 0.75 17.44 -0.74
CA ALA A 25 0.82 17.92 0.64
C ALA A 25 0.00 17.05 1.61
N VAL A 26 -1.19 16.61 1.20
CA VAL A 26 -2.03 15.70 2.01
C VAL A 26 -1.32 14.35 2.20
N LEU A 27 -0.81 13.75 1.12
CA LEU A 27 -0.13 12.46 1.22
C LEU A 27 1.13 12.55 2.08
N GLU A 28 1.96 13.57 1.92
CA GLU A 28 3.16 13.79 2.74
C GLU A 28 2.83 13.90 4.23
N ALA A 29 1.77 14.65 4.58
CA ALA A 29 1.32 14.75 5.97
C ALA A 29 0.86 13.40 6.54
N LEU A 30 0.17 12.58 5.74
CA LEU A 30 -0.25 11.23 6.14
C LEU A 30 0.96 10.31 6.35
N LEU A 31 1.95 10.35 5.45
CA LEU A 31 3.17 9.55 5.55
C LEU A 31 4.02 9.95 6.77
N ALA A 32 4.16 11.25 7.03
CA ALA A 32 4.84 11.75 8.23
C ALA A 32 4.14 11.29 9.51
N LYS A 33 2.80 11.33 9.54
CA LYS A 33 2.02 10.81 10.67
C LYS A 33 2.20 9.30 10.85
N ALA A 34 2.20 8.53 9.76
CA ALA A 34 2.45 7.09 9.81
C ALA A 34 3.83 6.78 10.41
N GLN A 35 4.89 7.48 9.98
CA GLN A 35 6.21 7.36 10.59
C GLN A 35 6.19 7.68 12.10
N SER A 36 5.50 8.75 12.50
CA SER A 36 5.45 9.19 13.90
C SER A 36 4.80 8.18 14.86
N VAL A 37 3.96 7.27 14.35
CA VAL A 37 3.29 6.24 15.14
C VAL A 37 3.92 4.85 14.96
N GLY A 38 5.10 4.77 14.34
CA GLY A 38 5.87 3.53 14.21
C GLY A 38 5.50 2.65 13.01
N ILE A 39 4.72 3.17 12.06
CA ILE A 39 4.41 2.45 10.82
C ILE A 39 5.67 2.42 9.95
N LYS A 40 5.98 1.23 9.42
CA LYS A 40 7.14 0.98 8.55
C LYS A 40 6.73 0.87 7.09
N ARG A 41 5.48 0.52 6.82
CA ARG A 41 4.98 0.19 5.49
C ARG A 41 3.61 0.82 5.27
N VAL A 42 3.39 1.42 4.11
CA VAL A 42 2.11 2.02 3.73
C VAL A 42 1.70 1.51 2.36
N PHE A 43 0.47 1.04 2.23
CA PHE A 43 -0.08 0.60 0.95
C PHE A 43 -1.30 1.43 0.53
N CYS A 44 -1.66 1.35 -0.75
CA CYS A 44 -2.91 1.89 -1.28
C CYS A 44 -3.44 1.03 -2.44
N LEU A 45 -4.73 1.21 -2.73
CA LEU A 45 -5.40 0.70 -3.92
C LEU A 45 -5.82 1.91 -4.75
N THR A 46 -5.25 2.08 -5.95
CA THR A 46 -5.35 3.34 -6.68
C THR A 46 -5.34 3.16 -8.20
N PHE A 47 -6.03 4.03 -8.92
CA PHE A 47 -5.84 4.22 -10.37
C PHE A 47 -4.76 5.25 -10.69
N GLU A 48 -4.41 6.10 -9.71
CA GLU A 48 -3.48 7.22 -9.86
C GLU A 48 -2.03 6.75 -9.60
N THR A 49 -1.57 5.73 -10.31
CA THR A 49 -0.27 5.09 -10.05
C THR A 49 0.91 6.04 -10.19
N GLN A 50 0.87 6.94 -11.18
CA GLN A 50 1.91 7.95 -11.36
C GLN A 50 1.99 8.94 -10.19
N PHE A 51 0.85 9.30 -9.59
CA PHE A 51 0.82 10.20 -8.44
C PHE A 51 1.52 9.53 -7.24
N PHE A 52 1.12 8.31 -6.89
CA PHE A 52 1.73 7.58 -5.78
C PHE A 52 3.18 7.18 -6.07
N GLY A 53 3.51 6.86 -7.32
CA GLY A 53 4.88 6.58 -7.77
C GLY A 53 5.84 7.75 -7.54
N LYS A 54 5.39 9.00 -7.72
CA LYS A 54 6.19 10.20 -7.36
C LYS A 54 6.53 10.30 -5.87
N HIS A 55 5.79 9.60 -5.00
CA HIS A 55 6.08 9.51 -3.58
C HIS A 55 6.83 8.23 -3.19
N GLY A 56 7.30 7.44 -4.17
CA GLY A 56 8.08 6.22 -3.93
C GLY A 56 7.23 5.02 -3.54
N PHE A 57 5.95 5.00 -3.92
CA PHE A 57 5.18 3.77 -3.95
C PHE A 57 5.54 2.95 -5.19
N ALA A 58 5.68 1.64 -5.03
CA ALA A 58 5.89 0.68 -6.11
C ALA A 58 4.65 -0.22 -6.26
N GLU A 59 4.33 -0.59 -7.50
CA GLU A 59 3.29 -1.58 -7.76
C GLU A 59 3.70 -2.94 -7.19
N ILE A 60 2.75 -3.64 -6.58
CA ILE A 60 2.95 -5.00 -6.08
C ILE A 60 1.93 -5.94 -6.72
N SER A 61 2.39 -7.16 -7.01
CA SER A 61 1.57 -8.19 -7.63
C SER A 61 0.37 -8.57 -6.75
N ASP A 62 -0.79 -8.69 -7.38
CA ASP A 62 -2.06 -9.08 -6.76
C ASP A 62 -2.22 -10.60 -6.65
N VAL A 63 -1.23 -11.43 -7.03
CA VAL A 63 -1.37 -12.89 -7.09
C VAL A 63 -1.93 -13.39 -5.75
N PRO A 64 -3.21 -13.82 -5.72
CA PRO A 64 -3.77 -14.43 -4.54
C PRO A 64 -3.09 -15.78 -4.45
N VAL A 65 -2.19 -15.93 -3.49
CA VAL A 65 -1.67 -17.26 -3.17
C VAL A 65 -2.85 -18.07 -2.66
N ASP A 66 -3.18 -19.18 -3.32
CA ASP A 66 -4.22 -20.08 -2.84
C ASP A 66 -3.83 -20.66 -1.47
N GLU A 67 -4.81 -21.15 -0.71
CA GLU A 67 -4.62 -21.58 0.68
C GLU A 67 -3.53 -22.67 0.82
N SER A 68 -3.37 -23.54 -0.17
CA SER A 68 -2.34 -24.58 -0.15
C SER A 68 -0.94 -24.03 -0.38
N THR A 69 -0.80 -23.09 -1.32
CA THR A 69 0.47 -22.39 -1.56
C THR A 69 0.83 -21.46 -0.40
N PHE A 70 -0.17 -20.86 0.26
CA PHE A 70 -0.01 -20.08 1.50
C PHE A 70 0.57 -20.96 2.63
N GLU A 71 0.02 -22.16 2.85
CA GLU A 71 0.53 -23.09 3.87
C GLU A 71 1.98 -23.52 3.62
N GLN A 72 2.39 -23.65 2.35
CA GLN A 72 3.78 -23.94 1.99
C GLN A 72 4.69 -22.74 2.22
N MET A 73 4.20 -21.55 1.91
CA MET A 73 4.91 -20.29 2.08
C MET A 73 5.11 -19.89 3.55
N VAL A 74 4.13 -20.13 4.43
CA VAL A 74 4.26 -19.94 5.89
C VAL A 74 5.30 -20.87 6.52
N ARG A 75 5.56 -22.03 5.91
CA ARG A 75 6.63 -22.95 6.33
C ARG A 75 8.00 -22.55 5.80
N SER A 76 8.06 -21.68 4.80
CA SER A 76 9.29 -21.11 4.27
C SER A 76 9.75 -19.94 5.15
N HIS A 77 10.99 -19.99 5.65
CA HIS A 77 11.57 -18.92 6.47
C HIS A 77 12.20 -17.81 5.60
N ASP A 78 11.53 -17.44 4.51
CA ASP A 78 11.98 -16.36 3.64
C ASP A 78 11.19 -15.08 3.95
N ASP A 79 11.88 -14.07 4.46
CA ASP A 79 11.27 -12.81 4.92
C ASP A 79 10.46 -12.13 3.80
N GLY A 80 10.90 -12.26 2.54
CA GLY A 80 10.18 -11.68 1.39
C GLY A 80 8.84 -12.38 1.08
N VAL A 81 8.70 -13.65 1.47
CA VAL A 81 7.47 -14.42 1.30
C VAL A 81 6.45 -14.03 2.38
N ALA A 82 6.88 -13.83 3.62
CA ALA A 82 6.02 -13.33 4.70
C ALA A 82 5.44 -11.94 4.38
N GLU A 83 6.24 -11.05 3.78
CA GLU A 83 5.80 -9.72 3.35
C GLU A 83 4.70 -9.76 2.27
N PHE A 84 4.80 -10.68 1.31
CA PHE A 84 3.82 -10.86 0.24
C PHE A 84 2.48 -11.42 0.74
N LEU A 85 2.54 -12.40 1.66
CA LEU A 85 1.37 -13.05 2.26
C LEU A 85 0.53 -12.09 3.10
N ASP A 86 1.18 -11.14 3.79
CA ASP A 86 0.52 -10.17 4.66
C ASP A 86 -0.36 -9.21 3.83
N LEU A 87 0.18 -8.67 2.73
CA LEU A 87 -0.51 -7.72 1.85
C LEU A 87 -1.63 -8.35 1.02
N ALA A 88 -1.46 -9.58 0.53
CA ALA A 88 -2.45 -10.29 -0.25
C ALA A 88 -3.76 -10.53 0.54
N ARG A 89 -3.66 -10.66 1.87
CA ARG A 89 -4.78 -10.96 2.77
C ARG A 89 -5.53 -9.71 3.25
N VAL A 90 -4.91 -8.53 3.19
CA VAL A 90 -5.43 -7.31 3.84
C VAL A 90 -6.67 -6.75 3.15
N LYS A 91 -6.82 -6.90 1.83
CA LYS A 91 -8.02 -6.40 1.13
C LYS A 91 -8.16 -6.94 -0.28
N GLN A 92 -9.35 -7.46 -0.61
CA GLN A 92 -9.72 -7.75 -2.00
C GLN A 92 -9.70 -6.46 -2.82
N ASN A 93 -9.06 -6.53 -3.97
CA ASN A 93 -9.13 -5.49 -4.99
C ASN A 93 -10.46 -5.59 -5.73
N THR A 94 -11.47 -4.87 -5.25
CA THR A 94 -12.84 -4.94 -5.77
C THR A 94 -13.07 -4.11 -7.02
N LEU A 95 -12.16 -3.18 -7.33
CA LEU A 95 -12.31 -2.23 -8.44
C LEU A 95 -11.33 -2.51 -9.59
N GLY A 96 -10.46 -3.51 -9.46
CA GLY A 96 -9.42 -3.81 -10.45
C GLY A 96 -8.38 -2.69 -10.59
N ASN A 97 -8.17 -1.91 -9.53
CA ASN A 97 -7.16 -0.85 -9.51
C ASN A 97 -5.80 -1.39 -9.07
N THR A 98 -4.75 -0.58 -9.02
CA THR A 98 -3.41 -1.08 -8.73
C THR A 98 -3.15 -1.07 -7.23
N ARG A 99 -2.65 -2.18 -6.69
CA ARG A 99 -2.07 -2.22 -5.35
C ARG A 99 -0.64 -1.68 -5.40
N MET A 100 -0.37 -0.66 -4.58
CA MET A 100 0.97 -0.09 -4.46
C MET A 100 1.42 -0.05 -3.00
N LEU A 101 2.73 -0.19 -2.78
CA LEU A 101 3.37 -0.24 -1.46
C LEU A 101 4.54 0.74 -1.40
N LYS A 102 4.71 1.39 -0.25
CA LYS A 102 5.88 2.20 0.10
C LYS A 102 6.43 1.73 1.45
N ASN A 103 7.75 1.54 1.50
CA ASN A 103 8.49 1.45 2.75
C ASN A 103 8.83 2.87 3.22
N LEU A 104 8.55 3.15 4.50
CA LEU A 104 8.76 4.44 5.15
C LEU A 104 10.18 4.61 5.69
#